data_AF-A0A265Q1R4-F1
#
_entry.id   AF-A0A265Q1R4-F1
#
_cell.length_a   1.000
_cell.length_b   1.000
_cell.length_c   1.000
_cell.angle_alpha   90.00
_cell.angle_beta   90.00
_cell.angle_gamma   90.00
#
_symmetry.space_group_name_H-M   'P 1'
#
loop_
_entity.id
_entity.type
_entity.pdbx_description
1 polymer ?
#
loop_
_entity_poly.entity_id
_entity_poly.type
_entity_poly.pdbx_seq_one_letter_code
_entity_poly.pdbx_strand_id
1 'polypeptide(L)'
;MIPEDKDGILIFNHWVDMEGTTTLWDYGQVQISKDDGATWTNITPAAGGKYGRRVQEWANEEIVLTGYSGETIKLRFFFHSDTSGVYTGWYIDDVYVMGIDHVEPEPIEGEELIYDDGTAEDALVLNAAGNGLAVRFTPSQFGKVQAANIYLWGNDWPTPGGNRLGFVIYDSNGNQVGTPMYVNNLVRGGWNLIDLSGFNFSTGSDFYISTMQDAIGDNSPGTGLDDNSTSDWTRSYLNIGGQLSPLADAGADYEVAVMIRAIMDYDNAEATADKPLIRPVARKKSMGNVDAGMMRLGELEVEKDEIDKVDYVEPTAPEYSLKAKEMLRANNFETIEDIEVQNMPMVFAGIPISDAVVTVLETGRSVKVDPVTGKFFMRSPIGEYTLVAEAYGYYSKEARVNVVE
;
A
#
# COMPACT_ATOMS: atom_id res chain seq x y z
N MET A 1 -8.89 -0.26 23.15
CA MET A 1 -9.71 -1.45 22.84
C MET A 1 -10.62 -1.11 21.68
N ILE A 2 -10.62 -1.91 20.63
CA ILE A 2 -11.58 -1.79 19.54
C ILE A 2 -12.82 -2.59 19.95
N PRO A 3 -14.04 -2.04 19.89
CA PRO A 3 -15.25 -2.81 20.21
C PRO A 3 -15.39 -4.03 19.30
N GLU A 4 -16.00 -5.11 19.81
CA GLU A 4 -16.15 -6.38 19.08
C GLU A 4 -17.05 -6.25 17.84
N ASP A 5 -18.02 -5.33 17.88
CA ASP A 5 -19.00 -5.05 16.83
C ASP A 5 -18.57 -3.94 15.85
N LYS A 6 -17.31 -3.50 15.93
CA LYS A 6 -16.79 -2.37 15.13
C LYS A 6 -15.55 -2.78 14.36
N ASP A 7 -15.39 -2.18 13.18
CA ASP A 7 -14.10 -2.15 12.51
C ASP A 7 -13.28 -0.98 13.04
N GLY A 8 -12.05 -1.25 13.46
CA GLY A 8 -11.12 -0.20 13.85
C GLY A 8 -10.55 0.48 12.61
N ILE A 9 -10.45 1.81 12.62
CA ILE A 9 -9.73 2.59 11.60
C ILE A 9 -8.78 3.54 12.31
N LEU A 10 -7.52 3.53 11.88
CA LEU A 10 -6.53 4.54 12.21
C LEU A 10 -6.46 5.55 11.06
N ILE A 11 -6.67 6.82 11.38
CA ILE A 11 -6.49 7.94 10.45
C ILE A 11 -5.41 8.85 11.01
N PHE A 12 -4.49 9.30 10.16
CA PHE A 12 -3.51 10.32 10.55
C PHE A 12 -3.03 11.10 9.35
N ASN A 13 -2.50 12.30 9.57
CA ASN A 13 -1.77 13.05 8.57
C ASN A 13 -0.28 12.80 8.76
N HIS A 14 0.46 12.69 7.66
CA HIS A 14 1.90 12.57 7.73
C HIS A 14 2.64 13.29 6.59
N TRP A 15 3.91 13.58 6.82
CA TRP A 15 4.82 14.17 5.85
C TRP A 15 6.18 13.47 5.96
N VAL A 16 6.82 13.16 4.83
CA VAL A 16 8.07 12.39 4.81
C VAL A 16 9.17 13.04 3.96
N ASP A 17 10.36 13.14 4.54
CA ASP A 17 11.63 13.47 3.87
C ASP A 17 12.75 12.61 4.46
N MET A 18 12.99 11.47 3.82
CA MET A 18 13.85 10.40 4.33
C MET A 18 14.87 9.96 3.27
N GLU A 19 16.02 9.47 3.70
CA GLU A 19 17.03 8.93 2.80
C GLU A 19 16.51 7.70 2.04
N GLY A 20 16.48 7.81 0.71
CA GLY A 20 16.21 6.69 -0.17
C GLY A 20 15.41 7.07 -1.41
N THR A 21 15.70 6.40 -2.53
CA THR A 21 14.94 6.52 -3.79
C THR A 21 14.41 5.14 -4.18
N THR A 22 15.30 4.25 -4.61
CA THR A 22 14.99 2.85 -4.92
C THR A 22 15.10 1.97 -3.68
N THR A 23 16.17 2.15 -2.90
CA THR A 23 16.34 1.54 -1.58
C THR A 23 15.97 2.59 -0.52
N LEU A 24 15.15 2.20 0.46
CA LEU A 24 14.78 3.04 1.60
C LEU A 24 15.71 2.74 2.77
N TRP A 25 16.71 3.59 2.97
CA TRP A 25 17.68 3.49 4.07
C TRP A 25 17.07 3.99 5.36
N ASP A 26 16.42 5.15 5.28
CA ASP A 26 15.56 5.68 6.32
C ASP A 26 14.09 5.39 5.97
N TYR A 27 13.30 4.99 6.95
CA TYR A 27 11.89 4.72 6.73
C TYR A 27 11.03 4.82 8.00
N GLY A 28 9.76 5.16 7.79
CA GLY A 28 8.69 5.07 8.78
C GLY A 28 7.86 3.81 8.60
N GLN A 29 7.34 3.28 9.71
CA GLN A 29 6.36 2.19 9.72
C GLN A 29 5.27 2.47 10.75
N VAL A 30 4.04 2.09 10.44
CA VAL A 30 2.97 1.94 11.44
C VAL A 30 2.91 0.47 11.85
N GLN A 31 2.98 0.23 13.14
CA GLN A 31 2.97 -1.11 13.72
C GLN A 31 1.88 -1.22 14.79
N ILE A 32 1.34 -2.42 14.95
CA ILE A 32 0.27 -2.72 15.90
C ILE A 32 0.65 -3.91 16.78
N SER A 33 0.24 -3.89 18.04
CA SER A 33 0.44 -4.96 19.00
C SER A 33 -0.88 -5.28 19.70
N LYS A 34 -1.13 -6.57 19.95
CA LYS A 34 -2.27 -7.09 20.75
C LYS A 34 -1.86 -7.67 22.10
N ASP A 35 -0.57 -7.66 22.41
CA ASP A 35 0.04 -8.30 23.58
C ASP A 35 0.82 -7.29 24.42
N ASP A 36 0.23 -6.10 24.56
CA ASP A 36 0.75 -4.99 25.36
C ASP A 36 2.14 -4.47 24.91
N GLY A 37 2.54 -4.75 23.67
CA GLY A 37 3.79 -4.32 23.07
C GLY A 37 4.92 -5.35 23.12
N ALA A 38 4.63 -6.59 23.52
CA ALA A 38 5.62 -7.67 23.50
C ALA A 38 6.00 -8.08 22.07
N THR A 39 5.03 -8.13 21.16
CA THR A 39 5.22 -8.34 19.72
C THR A 39 4.54 -7.26 18.90
N TRP A 40 5.06 -7.01 17.70
CA TRP A 40 4.61 -5.92 16.82
C TRP A 40 4.48 -6.41 15.37
N THR A 41 3.32 -6.18 14.79
CA THR A 41 3.00 -6.46 13.39
C THR A 41 3.05 -5.17 12.59
N ASN A 42 3.73 -5.17 11.44
CA ASN A 42 3.76 -4.02 10.53
C ASN A 42 2.46 -3.95 9.71
N ILE A 43 1.74 -2.83 9.81
CA ILE A 43 0.48 -2.55 9.10
C ILE A 43 0.58 -1.37 8.15
N THR A 44 1.81 -0.98 7.78
CA THR A 44 2.05 0.16 6.88
C THR A 44 1.47 -0.14 5.48
N PRO A 45 0.47 0.61 4.98
CA PRO A 45 -0.16 0.43 3.66
C PRO A 45 0.70 0.93 2.48
N ALA A 46 2.03 0.86 2.61
CA ALA A 46 2.99 1.25 1.58
C ALA A 46 3.72 0.02 1.03
N ALA A 47 4.19 0.10 -0.22
CA ALA A 47 4.98 -0.97 -0.84
C ALA A 47 6.20 -1.33 0.02
N GLY A 48 6.39 -2.63 0.28
CA GLY A 48 7.44 -3.11 1.18
C GLY A 48 7.24 -2.75 2.67
N GLY A 49 6.05 -2.28 3.04
CA GLY A 49 5.68 -1.95 4.42
C GLY A 49 6.50 -0.80 5.01
N LYS A 50 6.84 0.20 4.20
CA LYS A 50 7.71 1.32 4.60
C LYS A 50 7.27 2.61 3.93
N TYR A 51 7.04 3.65 4.74
CA TYR A 51 7.07 5.02 4.26
C TYR A 51 8.51 5.48 4.14
N GLY A 52 8.83 6.22 3.08
CA GLY A 52 10.16 6.75 2.89
C GLY A 52 10.18 7.69 1.69
N ARG A 53 11.37 7.94 1.16
CA ARG A 53 11.63 8.91 0.10
C ARG A 53 11.35 10.34 0.55
N ARG A 54 11.49 11.26 -0.42
CA ARG A 54 11.36 12.70 -0.25
C ARG A 54 10.05 13.17 -0.89
N VAL A 55 8.92 12.71 -0.34
CA VAL A 55 7.59 13.13 -0.83
C VAL A 55 7.37 14.62 -0.54
N GLN A 56 7.78 15.07 0.66
CA GLN A 56 7.79 16.47 1.07
C GLN A 56 6.43 17.18 0.96
N GLU A 57 5.34 16.42 1.04
CA GLU A 57 3.97 16.92 1.04
C GLU A 57 3.18 16.21 2.15
N TRP A 58 2.22 16.93 2.75
CA TRP A 58 1.31 16.34 3.73
C TRP A 58 0.31 15.45 3.00
N ALA A 59 0.17 14.21 3.47
CA ALA A 59 -0.83 13.28 3.01
C ALA A 59 -1.66 12.77 4.18
N ASN A 60 -2.94 12.53 3.93
CA ASN A 60 -3.79 11.79 4.84
C ASN A 60 -3.60 10.29 4.60
N GLU A 61 -3.52 9.52 5.67
CA GLU A 61 -3.41 8.07 5.64
C GLU A 61 -4.56 7.45 6.41
N GLU A 62 -5.10 6.36 5.86
CA GLU A 62 -6.18 5.60 6.45
C GLU A 62 -5.82 4.10 6.47
N ILE A 63 -5.77 3.54 7.68
CA ILE A 63 -5.44 2.13 7.89
C ILE A 63 -6.61 1.47 8.61
N VAL A 64 -7.30 0.59 7.90
CA VAL A 64 -8.30 -0.30 8.50
C VAL A 64 -7.57 -1.35 9.34
N LEU A 65 -7.94 -1.44 10.61
CA LEU A 65 -7.36 -2.33 11.62
C LEU A 65 -8.06 -3.69 11.58
N THR A 66 -8.13 -4.29 10.39
CA THR A 66 -8.87 -5.53 10.17
C THR A 66 -8.29 -6.67 11.00
N GLY A 67 -9.16 -7.46 11.63
CA GLY A 67 -8.76 -8.58 12.49
C GLY A 67 -8.37 -8.20 13.92
N TYR A 68 -8.58 -6.94 14.31
CA TYR A 68 -8.33 -6.46 15.68
C TYR A 68 -9.62 -6.04 16.42
N SER A 69 -10.80 -6.33 15.89
CA SER A 69 -12.08 -6.11 16.58
C SER A 69 -12.14 -6.92 17.87
N GLY A 70 -12.61 -6.29 18.94
CA GLY A 70 -12.62 -6.88 20.29
C GLY A 70 -11.26 -6.87 21.00
N GLU A 71 -10.16 -6.58 20.29
CA GLU A 71 -8.82 -6.60 20.85
C GLU A 71 -8.45 -5.29 21.56
N THR A 72 -7.59 -5.41 22.58
CA THR A 72 -6.89 -4.25 23.14
C THR A 72 -5.55 -4.09 22.45
N ILE A 73 -5.46 -3.05 21.62
CA ILE A 73 -4.29 -2.81 20.77
C ILE A 73 -3.44 -1.64 21.24
N LYS A 74 -2.14 -1.70 20.94
CA LYS A 74 -1.21 -0.57 20.94
C LYS A 74 -0.76 -0.28 19.52
N LEU A 75 -0.63 1.01 19.19
CA LEU A 75 -0.07 1.48 17.92
C LEU A 75 1.32 2.07 18.16
N ARG A 76 2.22 1.92 17.18
CA ARG A 76 3.56 2.49 17.19
C ARG A 76 3.88 3.07 15.82
N PHE A 77 4.28 4.33 15.81
CA PHE A 77 4.98 4.95 14.70
C PHE A 77 6.48 4.70 14.89
N PHE A 78 7.02 3.77 14.11
CA PHE A 78 8.41 3.35 14.18
C PHE A 78 9.22 4.06 13.10
N PHE A 79 10.26 4.79 13.49
CA PHE A 79 11.21 5.41 12.56
C PHE A 79 12.56 4.71 12.66
N HIS A 80 13.10 4.33 11.50
CA HIS A 80 14.44 3.77 11.35
C HIS A 80 15.30 4.73 10.54
N SER A 81 16.51 4.99 11.01
CA SER A 81 17.53 5.72 10.27
C SER A 81 18.87 5.00 10.26
N ASP A 82 19.68 5.24 9.25
CA ASP A 82 21.06 4.77 9.20
C ASP A 82 22.07 5.79 9.77
N THR A 83 23.37 5.61 9.51
CA THR A 83 24.45 6.45 10.07
C THR A 83 24.80 7.70 9.24
N SER A 84 24.23 7.86 8.04
CA SER A 84 24.52 8.93 7.09
C SER A 84 23.22 9.55 6.53
N GLY A 85 23.31 10.52 5.61
CA GLY A 85 22.14 11.05 4.92
C GLY A 85 21.09 11.72 5.82
N VAL A 86 21.41 12.89 6.39
CA VAL A 86 20.46 13.58 7.29
C VAL A 86 19.41 14.34 6.50
N TYR A 87 18.15 13.99 6.70
CA TYR A 87 16.98 14.68 6.16
C TYR A 87 16.01 15.09 7.27
N THR A 88 14.91 15.73 6.89
CA THR A 88 13.96 16.31 7.84
C THR A 88 13.17 15.25 8.62
N GLY A 89 13.03 14.02 8.09
CA GLY A 89 12.48 12.87 8.81
C GLY A 89 10.98 12.64 8.58
N TRP A 90 10.30 12.18 9.63
CA TRP A 90 8.85 11.88 9.63
C TRP A 90 8.09 12.84 10.52
N TYR A 91 7.11 13.54 9.98
CA TYR A 91 6.13 14.29 10.76
C TYR A 91 4.78 13.58 10.70
N ILE A 92 4.10 13.52 11.84
CA ILE A 92 2.80 12.89 12.02
C ILE A 92 1.94 13.87 12.80
N ASP A 93 0.71 14.08 12.36
CA ASP A 93 -0.27 14.94 13.03
C ASP A 93 -1.68 14.34 12.89
N ASP A 94 -2.65 14.91 13.60
CA ASP A 94 -4.08 14.57 13.44
C ASP A 94 -4.38 13.07 13.57
N VAL A 95 -3.83 12.42 14.59
CA VAL A 95 -4.01 10.97 14.82
C VAL A 95 -5.37 10.68 15.46
N TYR A 96 -6.20 9.90 14.77
CA TYR A 96 -7.49 9.41 15.23
C TYR A 96 -7.55 7.89 15.15
N VAL A 97 -8.12 7.27 16.18
CA VAL A 97 -8.55 5.86 16.12
C VAL A 97 -10.05 5.83 16.35
N MET A 98 -10.78 5.27 15.40
CA MET A 98 -12.23 5.23 15.41
C MET A 98 -12.71 3.79 15.26
N GLY A 99 -13.77 3.45 15.99
CA GLY A 99 -14.55 2.26 15.70
C GLY A 99 -15.73 2.65 14.82
N ILE A 100 -15.79 2.14 13.60
CA ILE A 100 -16.94 2.32 12.72
C ILE A 100 -17.81 1.06 12.73
N ASP A 101 -19.10 1.22 12.46
CA ASP A 101 -19.97 0.06 12.25
C ASP A 101 -19.41 -0.78 11.10
N HIS A 102 -19.24 -2.08 11.34
CA HIS A 102 -18.94 -3.02 10.28
C HIS A 102 -20.16 -3.07 9.35
N VAL A 103 -19.99 -2.59 8.12
CA VAL A 103 -20.97 -2.76 7.06
C VAL A 103 -20.40 -3.82 6.13
N GLU A 104 -20.97 -5.02 6.19
CA GLU A 104 -20.65 -6.06 5.22
C GLU A 104 -20.88 -5.48 3.82
N PRO A 105 -19.90 -5.54 2.90
CA PRO A 105 -20.08 -5.00 1.56
C PRO A 105 -21.32 -5.62 0.94
N GLU A 106 -22.15 -4.81 0.27
CA GLU A 106 -23.30 -5.36 -0.43
C GLU A 106 -22.83 -6.44 -1.41
N PRO A 107 -23.52 -7.60 -1.46
CA PRO A 107 -23.13 -8.67 -2.35
C PRO A 107 -23.13 -8.15 -3.78
N ILE A 108 -21.98 -8.27 -4.45
CA ILE A 108 -21.90 -7.97 -5.87
C ILE A 108 -22.70 -9.04 -6.61
N GLU A 109 -23.85 -8.65 -7.17
CA GLU A 109 -24.69 -9.55 -7.96
C GLU A 109 -23.95 -9.98 -9.25
N GLY A 110 -23.96 -11.29 -9.54
CA GLY A 110 -23.31 -11.86 -10.72
C GLY A 110 -23.15 -13.38 -10.66
N GLU A 111 -22.77 -14.00 -11.79
CA GLU A 111 -22.34 -15.40 -11.84
C GLU A 111 -20.90 -15.49 -11.32
N GLU A 112 -20.67 -16.27 -10.27
CA GLU A 112 -19.32 -16.59 -9.80
C GLU A 112 -18.76 -17.76 -10.62
N LEU A 113 -17.62 -17.53 -11.29
CA LEU A 113 -16.86 -18.54 -12.02
C LEU A 113 -15.85 -19.18 -11.05
N ILE A 114 -16.03 -20.48 -10.80
CA ILE A 114 -15.34 -21.22 -9.74
C ILE A 114 -14.61 -22.43 -10.35
N TYR A 115 -13.37 -22.66 -9.92
CA TYR A 115 -12.53 -23.81 -10.31
C TYR A 115 -11.89 -24.54 -9.12
N ASP A 116 -12.23 -24.11 -7.91
CA ASP A 116 -11.88 -24.70 -6.62
C ASP A 116 -13.14 -25.23 -5.92
N ASP A 117 -13.00 -26.01 -4.85
CA ASP A 117 -14.10 -26.52 -4.02
C ASP A 117 -14.42 -25.64 -2.80
N GLY A 118 -13.62 -24.60 -2.57
CA GLY A 118 -13.76 -23.64 -1.48
C GLY A 118 -12.93 -23.94 -0.24
N THR A 119 -12.17 -25.02 -0.24
CA THR A 119 -11.25 -25.40 0.84
C THR A 119 -9.81 -25.14 0.38
N ALA A 120 -9.02 -24.48 1.22
CA ALA A 120 -7.60 -24.29 0.95
C ALA A 120 -6.80 -25.41 1.62
N GLU A 121 -6.03 -26.16 0.84
CA GLU A 121 -5.11 -27.20 1.34
C GLU A 121 -3.67 -26.70 1.46
N ASP A 122 -3.29 -25.72 0.64
CA ASP A 122 -1.94 -25.14 0.63
C ASP A 122 -1.99 -23.64 0.25
N ALA A 123 -0.84 -22.99 0.15
CA ALA A 123 -0.72 -21.63 -0.32
C ALA A 123 0.63 -21.35 -0.98
N LEU A 124 0.67 -20.31 -1.82
CA LEU A 124 1.87 -19.94 -2.56
C LEU A 124 2.14 -18.43 -2.53
N VAL A 125 3.43 -18.10 -2.37
CA VAL A 125 4.02 -16.77 -2.62
C VAL A 125 5.18 -16.92 -3.60
N LEU A 126 5.37 -15.92 -4.44
CA LEU A 126 6.46 -15.87 -5.41
C LEU A 126 7.64 -15.06 -4.87
N ASN A 127 8.84 -15.43 -5.28
CA ASN A 127 10.08 -14.90 -4.72
C ASN A 127 10.44 -13.45 -5.12
N ALA A 128 9.71 -12.84 -6.05
CA ALA A 128 10.02 -11.50 -6.56
C ALA A 128 8.76 -10.62 -6.66
N ALA A 129 8.95 -9.32 -6.42
CA ALA A 129 7.95 -8.31 -6.71
C ALA A 129 7.70 -8.22 -8.23
N GLY A 130 6.48 -7.86 -8.62
CA GLY A 130 6.00 -7.83 -10.00
C GLY A 130 5.50 -9.19 -10.52
N ASN A 131 5.65 -10.26 -9.74
CA ASN A 131 5.10 -11.58 -10.08
C ASN A 131 3.76 -11.82 -9.37
N GLY A 132 2.96 -12.74 -9.86
CA GLY A 132 1.74 -13.18 -9.19
C GLY A 132 1.20 -14.51 -9.70
N LEU A 133 0.03 -14.86 -9.19
CA LEU A 133 -0.73 -16.06 -9.55
C LEU A 133 -2.00 -15.64 -10.26
N ALA A 134 -2.41 -16.40 -11.27
CA ALA A 134 -3.56 -16.08 -12.07
C ALA A 134 -4.45 -17.30 -12.27
N VAL A 135 -5.74 -17.03 -12.46
CA VAL A 135 -6.73 -18.03 -12.87
C VAL A 135 -7.28 -17.65 -14.23
N ARG A 136 -7.38 -18.64 -15.14
CA ARG A 136 -8.02 -18.48 -16.43
C ARG A 136 -9.52 -18.79 -16.33
N PHE A 137 -10.35 -17.79 -16.57
CA PHE A 137 -11.80 -17.88 -16.54
C PHE A 137 -12.38 -18.03 -17.94
N THR A 138 -13.44 -18.83 -18.05
CA THR A 138 -14.25 -18.99 -19.26
C THR A 138 -15.68 -18.56 -18.94
N PRO A 139 -16.13 -17.37 -19.38
CA PRO A 139 -17.48 -16.91 -19.12
C PRO A 139 -18.51 -17.69 -19.95
N SER A 140 -19.74 -17.83 -19.42
CA SER A 140 -20.83 -18.56 -20.09
C SER A 140 -21.40 -17.78 -21.29
N GLN A 141 -21.30 -16.45 -21.24
CA GLN A 141 -21.70 -15.52 -22.29
C GLN A 141 -20.90 -14.20 -22.21
N PHE A 142 -21.20 -13.24 -23.08
CA PHE A 142 -20.58 -11.91 -23.01
C PHE A 142 -21.08 -11.18 -21.76
N GLY A 143 -20.16 -10.76 -20.89
CA GLY A 143 -20.47 -10.11 -19.62
C GLY A 143 -19.37 -9.15 -19.18
N LYS A 144 -19.68 -8.31 -18.19
CA LYS A 144 -18.72 -7.44 -17.51
C LYS A 144 -18.08 -8.19 -16.34
N VAL A 145 -16.76 -8.07 -16.20
CA VAL A 145 -16.05 -8.53 -14.99
C VAL A 145 -16.27 -7.49 -13.90
N GLN A 146 -16.97 -7.85 -12.83
CA GLN A 146 -17.30 -6.93 -11.73
C GLN A 146 -16.32 -7.03 -10.57
N ALA A 147 -15.93 -8.25 -10.21
CA ALA A 147 -15.10 -8.48 -9.04
C ALA A 147 -14.34 -9.80 -9.11
N ALA A 148 -13.42 -9.99 -8.17
CA ALA A 148 -12.84 -11.28 -7.85
C ALA A 148 -13.01 -11.60 -6.37
N ASN A 149 -13.13 -12.88 -6.05
CA ASN A 149 -13.07 -13.37 -4.68
C ASN A 149 -11.79 -14.21 -4.54
N ILE A 150 -10.91 -13.86 -3.61
CA ILE A 150 -9.62 -14.52 -3.42
C ILE A 150 -9.47 -15.04 -1.99
N TYR A 151 -9.02 -16.28 -1.83
CA TYR A 151 -8.65 -16.80 -0.53
C TYR A 151 -7.18 -16.50 -0.24
N LEU A 152 -6.91 -15.93 0.94
CA LEU A 152 -5.55 -15.68 1.43
C LEU A 152 -5.27 -16.56 2.64
N TRP A 153 -4.10 -17.20 2.67
CA TRP A 153 -3.70 -18.10 3.75
C TRP A 153 -3.62 -17.41 5.11
N GLY A 154 -3.79 -18.21 6.16
CA GLY A 154 -3.82 -17.77 7.55
C GLY A 154 -2.54 -17.08 8.03
N ASN A 155 -2.59 -16.49 9.22
CA ASN A 155 -1.47 -15.74 9.80
C ASN A 155 -0.28 -16.63 10.22
N ASP A 156 -0.44 -17.94 10.17
CA ASP A 156 0.61 -18.94 10.42
C ASP A 156 1.67 -18.98 9.31
N TRP A 157 1.31 -18.61 8.06
CA TRP A 157 2.25 -18.52 6.94
C TRP A 157 1.74 -17.61 5.80
N PRO A 158 2.58 -16.81 5.12
CA PRO A 158 3.98 -16.55 5.40
C PRO A 158 4.17 -15.62 6.61
N THR A 159 5.40 -15.53 7.11
CA THR A 159 5.78 -14.58 8.17
C THR A 159 6.89 -13.67 7.62
N PRO A 160 6.67 -12.34 7.52
CA PRO A 160 5.56 -11.58 8.09
C PRO A 160 4.23 -11.69 7.32
N GLY A 161 4.24 -12.14 6.07
CA GLY A 161 3.11 -12.36 5.19
C GLY A 161 2.47 -11.08 4.64
N GLY A 162 2.39 -9.98 5.39
CA GLY A 162 1.80 -8.73 4.87
C GLY A 162 0.33 -8.87 4.44
N ASN A 163 -0.33 -7.73 4.19
CA ASN A 163 -1.78 -7.68 3.90
C ASN A 163 -2.08 -6.82 2.65
N ARG A 164 -1.12 -6.66 1.75
CA ARG A 164 -1.25 -5.86 0.52
C ARG A 164 -1.00 -6.74 -0.70
N LEU A 165 -1.84 -6.63 -1.72
CA LEU A 165 -1.69 -7.37 -2.97
C LEU A 165 -2.24 -6.59 -4.15
N GLY A 166 -1.57 -6.68 -5.30
CA GLY A 166 -2.03 -6.14 -6.57
C GLY A 166 -2.98 -7.09 -7.27
N PHE A 167 -3.89 -6.55 -8.09
CA PHE A 167 -4.82 -7.29 -8.94
C PHE A 167 -4.85 -6.66 -10.33
N VAL A 168 -4.88 -7.50 -11.36
CA VAL A 168 -4.92 -7.06 -12.75
C VAL A 168 -5.60 -8.10 -13.63
N ILE A 169 -6.27 -7.64 -14.69
CA ILE A 169 -6.93 -8.50 -15.68
C ILE A 169 -6.03 -8.65 -16.90
N TYR A 170 -6.00 -9.84 -17.50
CA TYR A 170 -5.46 -10.06 -18.86
C TYR A 170 -6.55 -10.59 -19.78
N ASP A 171 -6.54 -10.16 -21.05
CA ASP A 171 -7.46 -10.67 -22.08
C ASP A 171 -7.11 -12.11 -22.52
N SER A 172 -7.90 -12.67 -23.43
CA SER A 172 -7.70 -14.04 -23.95
C SER A 172 -6.35 -14.26 -24.65
N ASN A 173 -5.68 -13.18 -25.07
CA ASN A 173 -4.38 -13.21 -25.74
C ASN A 173 -3.22 -13.00 -24.75
N GLY A 174 -3.52 -12.81 -23.46
CA GLY A 174 -2.53 -12.49 -22.43
C GLY A 174 -2.09 -11.02 -22.44
N ASN A 175 -2.86 -10.11 -23.06
CA ASN A 175 -2.58 -8.68 -22.96
C ASN A 175 -3.16 -8.12 -21.67
N GLN A 176 -2.40 -7.30 -20.96
CA GLN A 176 -2.86 -6.65 -19.73
C GLN A 176 -3.97 -5.63 -20.03
N VAL A 177 -5.03 -5.65 -19.22
CA VAL A 177 -6.13 -4.68 -19.24
C VAL A 177 -5.93 -3.69 -18.11
N GLY A 178 -5.79 -2.40 -18.45
CA GLY A 178 -5.57 -1.34 -17.48
C GLY A 178 -4.24 -1.45 -16.74
N THR A 179 -4.15 -0.80 -15.58
CA THR A 179 -3.00 -0.85 -14.67
C THR A 179 -3.34 -1.72 -13.46
N PRO A 180 -2.37 -2.44 -12.87
CA PRO A 180 -2.61 -3.18 -11.63
C PRO A 180 -3.14 -2.25 -10.53
N MET A 181 -4.20 -2.68 -9.85
CA MET A 181 -4.72 -1.99 -8.67
C MET A 181 -4.22 -2.68 -7.41
N TYR A 182 -3.77 -1.92 -6.42
CA TYR A 182 -3.27 -2.48 -5.17
C TYR A 182 -4.29 -2.27 -4.06
N VAL A 183 -4.65 -3.37 -3.40
CA VAL A 183 -5.57 -3.38 -2.26
C VAL A 183 -4.76 -3.57 -0.98
N ASN A 184 -4.99 -2.69 -0.02
CA ASN A 184 -4.40 -2.75 1.32
C ASN A 184 -5.34 -3.48 2.28
N ASN A 185 -4.82 -3.86 3.46
CA ASN A 185 -5.59 -4.39 4.59
C ASN A 185 -6.41 -5.65 4.25
N LEU A 186 -5.92 -6.49 3.34
CA LEU A 186 -6.50 -7.78 3.02
C LEU A 186 -6.49 -8.70 4.24
N VAL A 187 -7.56 -9.47 4.40
CA VAL A 187 -7.76 -10.40 5.52
C VAL A 187 -7.12 -11.74 5.21
N ARG A 188 -6.22 -12.19 6.08
CA ARG A 188 -5.58 -13.50 6.00
C ARG A 188 -6.38 -14.56 6.76
N GLY A 189 -6.44 -15.77 6.20
CA GLY A 189 -7.25 -16.89 6.70
C GLY A 189 -8.70 -16.85 6.24
N GLY A 190 -8.97 -16.20 5.10
CA GLY A 190 -10.33 -16.00 4.62
C GLY A 190 -10.42 -15.50 3.18
N TRP A 191 -11.65 -15.45 2.70
CA TRP A 191 -12.03 -14.90 1.39
C TRP A 191 -12.08 -13.38 1.42
N ASN A 192 -11.59 -12.74 0.36
CA ASN A 192 -11.57 -11.30 0.18
C ASN A 192 -12.25 -10.96 -1.15
N LEU A 193 -13.29 -10.13 -1.09
CA LEU A 193 -13.96 -9.59 -2.27
C LEU A 193 -13.20 -8.36 -2.78
N ILE A 194 -12.80 -8.39 -4.05
CA ILE A 194 -12.03 -7.35 -4.72
C ILE A 194 -12.88 -6.76 -5.83
N ASP A 195 -13.27 -5.50 -5.70
CA ASP A 195 -13.96 -4.76 -6.76
C ASP A 195 -13.02 -4.53 -7.96
N LEU A 196 -13.39 -5.07 -9.12
CA LEU A 196 -12.67 -4.93 -10.38
C LEU A 196 -13.45 -4.10 -11.40
N SER A 197 -14.60 -3.54 -11.03
CA SER A 197 -15.50 -2.80 -11.92
C SER A 197 -14.82 -1.59 -12.56
N GLY A 198 -13.82 -1.02 -11.88
CA GLY A 198 -12.97 0.07 -12.36
C GLY A 198 -12.14 -0.27 -13.61
N PHE A 199 -11.85 -1.55 -13.87
CA PHE A 199 -11.21 -1.97 -15.12
C PHE A 199 -12.12 -1.79 -16.34
N ASN A 200 -13.45 -1.68 -16.13
CA ASN A 200 -14.45 -1.55 -17.18
C ASN A 200 -14.28 -2.59 -18.31
N PHE A 201 -13.91 -3.81 -17.93
CA PHE A 201 -13.61 -4.89 -18.85
C PHE A 201 -14.84 -5.78 -19.06
N SER A 202 -15.14 -6.10 -20.32
CA SER A 202 -16.22 -7.01 -20.69
C SER A 202 -15.74 -7.98 -21.76
N THR A 203 -16.12 -9.24 -21.63
CA THR A 203 -15.67 -10.31 -22.52
C THR A 203 -16.67 -11.46 -22.53
N GLY A 204 -16.73 -12.17 -23.66
CA GLY A 204 -17.33 -13.51 -23.77
C GLY A 204 -16.30 -14.58 -24.12
N SER A 205 -15.02 -14.19 -24.19
CA SER A 205 -13.86 -15.06 -24.39
C SER A 205 -13.18 -15.33 -23.05
N ASP A 206 -12.27 -16.30 -23.04
CA ASP A 206 -11.40 -16.53 -21.89
C ASP A 206 -10.68 -15.25 -21.46
N PHE A 207 -10.43 -15.10 -20.17
CA PHE A 207 -9.64 -14.02 -19.61
C PHE A 207 -8.94 -14.49 -18.34
N TYR A 208 -8.07 -13.67 -17.78
CA TYR A 208 -7.32 -14.00 -16.58
C TYR A 208 -7.50 -12.91 -15.54
N ILE A 209 -7.66 -13.30 -14.28
CA ILE A 209 -7.46 -12.40 -13.14
C ILE A 209 -6.19 -12.86 -12.46
N SER A 210 -5.25 -11.93 -12.31
CA SER A 210 -3.93 -12.19 -11.73
C SER A 210 -3.76 -11.33 -10.48
N THR A 211 -3.17 -11.92 -9.46
CA THR A 211 -2.50 -11.17 -8.41
C THR A 211 -1.20 -10.54 -8.95
N MET A 212 -0.66 -9.56 -8.25
CA MET A 212 0.65 -8.98 -8.51
C MET A 212 1.27 -8.52 -7.19
N GLN A 213 2.28 -9.24 -6.72
CA GLN A 213 3.01 -8.91 -5.51
C GLN A 213 3.83 -7.63 -5.72
N ASP A 214 3.78 -6.69 -4.79
CA ASP A 214 4.69 -5.55 -4.74
C ASP A 214 5.85 -5.75 -3.76
N ALA A 215 5.76 -6.78 -2.90
CA ALA A 215 6.81 -7.18 -1.98
C ALA A 215 7.39 -8.56 -2.36
N ILE A 216 8.64 -8.80 -1.94
CA ILE A 216 9.32 -10.06 -2.20
C ILE A 216 8.80 -11.18 -1.28
N GLY A 217 8.47 -12.34 -1.85
CA GLY A 217 8.25 -13.60 -1.13
C GLY A 217 7.34 -13.45 0.09
N ASP A 218 7.86 -13.87 1.24
CA ASP A 218 7.17 -13.93 2.53
C ASP A 218 6.69 -12.57 3.07
N ASN A 219 6.94 -11.45 2.38
CA ASN A 219 6.36 -10.15 2.71
C ASN A 219 5.02 -9.88 1.98
N SER A 220 4.59 -10.78 1.10
CA SER A 220 3.30 -10.74 0.40
C SER A 220 2.38 -11.84 0.93
N PRO A 221 1.04 -11.63 0.94
CA PRO A 221 0.12 -12.62 1.48
C PRO A 221 0.12 -13.88 0.61
N GLY A 222 0.09 -15.05 1.25
CA GLY A 222 0.00 -16.33 0.55
C GLY A 222 -1.36 -16.48 -0.13
N THR A 223 -1.36 -16.68 -1.45
CA THR A 223 -2.60 -17.00 -2.18
C THR A 223 -2.95 -18.45 -1.92
N GLY A 224 -4.20 -18.72 -1.54
CA GLY A 224 -4.68 -20.08 -1.30
C GLY A 224 -4.60 -20.97 -2.53
N LEU A 225 -4.30 -22.23 -2.28
CA LEU A 225 -4.26 -23.30 -3.25
C LEU A 225 -5.19 -24.43 -2.78
N ASP A 226 -5.95 -24.96 -3.73
CA ASP A 226 -6.86 -26.08 -3.54
C ASP A 226 -6.29 -27.31 -4.26
N ASP A 227 -5.92 -28.31 -3.46
CA ASP A 227 -5.38 -29.60 -3.89
C ASP A 227 -6.44 -30.70 -3.72
N ASN A 228 -7.60 -30.47 -4.33
CA ASN A 228 -8.65 -31.46 -4.42
C ASN A 228 -8.79 -32.03 -5.83
N SER A 229 -9.04 -33.33 -5.90
CA SER A 229 -9.35 -34.05 -7.14
C SER A 229 -10.55 -33.50 -7.94
N THR A 230 -11.44 -32.73 -7.29
CA THR A 230 -12.59 -32.08 -7.94
C THR A 230 -12.27 -30.72 -8.54
N SER A 231 -11.11 -30.14 -8.20
CA SER A 231 -10.71 -28.80 -8.60
C SER A 231 -10.01 -28.81 -9.97
N ASP A 232 -10.22 -27.77 -10.77
CA ASP A 232 -9.66 -27.66 -12.12
C ASP A 232 -8.32 -26.89 -12.09
N TRP A 233 -7.27 -27.59 -11.66
CA TRP A 233 -5.91 -27.05 -11.62
C TRP A 233 -5.39 -26.58 -12.98
N THR A 234 -5.99 -27.00 -14.10
CA THR A 234 -5.57 -26.57 -15.45
C THR A 234 -5.90 -25.10 -15.73
N ARG A 235 -6.59 -24.44 -14.79
CA ARG A 235 -6.91 -23.01 -14.81
C ARG A 235 -5.87 -22.16 -14.09
N SER A 236 -4.92 -22.76 -13.39
CA SER A 236 -3.89 -22.06 -12.62
C SER A 236 -2.70 -21.63 -13.47
N TYR A 237 -2.26 -20.39 -13.31
CA TYR A 237 -1.16 -19.79 -14.05
C TYR A 237 -0.22 -19.02 -13.12
N LEU A 238 1.06 -19.01 -13.48
CA LEU A 238 2.04 -18.04 -13.00
C LEU A 238 1.99 -16.79 -13.88
N ASN A 239 2.10 -15.64 -13.25
CA ASN A 239 2.38 -14.37 -13.91
C ASN A 239 3.79 -13.92 -13.53
N ILE A 240 4.74 -14.05 -14.46
CA ILE A 240 6.14 -13.67 -14.25
C ILE A 240 6.46 -12.47 -15.12
N GLY A 241 6.62 -11.29 -14.51
CA GLY A 241 6.89 -10.05 -15.24
C GLY A 241 5.85 -9.70 -16.30
N GLY A 242 4.58 -10.05 -16.07
CA GLY A 242 3.49 -9.84 -17.03
C GLY A 242 3.32 -10.94 -18.07
N GLN A 243 4.07 -12.05 -17.98
CA GLN A 243 3.93 -13.21 -18.85
C GLN A 243 3.20 -14.35 -18.13
N LEU A 244 2.12 -14.84 -18.73
CA LEU A 244 1.30 -15.91 -18.18
C LEU A 244 1.77 -17.29 -18.67
N SER A 245 2.05 -18.20 -17.73
CA SER A 245 2.39 -19.60 -18.02
C SER A 245 1.61 -20.55 -17.10
N PRO A 246 1.17 -21.73 -17.55
CA PRO A 246 0.50 -22.70 -16.68
C PRO A 246 1.31 -22.99 -15.41
N LEU A 247 0.64 -23.06 -14.27
CA LEU A 247 1.29 -23.34 -12.99
C LEU A 247 1.89 -24.76 -12.95
N ALA A 248 1.18 -25.73 -13.53
CA ALA A 248 1.63 -27.12 -13.64
C ALA A 248 2.94 -27.30 -14.44
N ASP A 249 3.34 -26.32 -15.27
CA ASP A 249 4.64 -26.35 -15.96
C ASP A 249 5.83 -26.22 -14.98
N ALA A 250 5.58 -25.77 -13.74
CA ALA A 250 6.57 -25.73 -12.67
C ALA A 250 6.87 -27.12 -12.06
N GLY A 251 6.01 -28.11 -12.29
CA GLY A 251 6.19 -29.49 -11.80
C GLY A 251 4.89 -30.17 -11.42
N ALA A 252 4.93 -31.48 -11.20
CA ALA A 252 3.76 -32.29 -10.84
C ALA A 252 3.15 -31.87 -9.48
N ASP A 253 3.96 -31.34 -8.56
CA ASP A 253 3.51 -30.81 -7.27
C ASP A 253 2.71 -29.49 -7.41
N TYR A 254 2.62 -28.95 -8.64
CA TYR A 254 1.91 -27.72 -8.97
C TYR A 254 0.68 -27.97 -9.86
N GLU A 255 0.20 -29.22 -9.93
CA GLU A 255 -1.11 -29.59 -10.47
C GLU A 255 -2.23 -29.23 -9.45
N VAL A 256 -2.29 -27.96 -9.06
CA VAL A 256 -3.12 -27.43 -7.97
C VAL A 256 -3.95 -26.21 -8.41
N ALA A 257 -5.16 -26.05 -7.89
CA ALA A 257 -6.04 -24.94 -8.25
C ALA A 257 -5.71 -23.69 -7.43
N VAL A 258 -5.45 -22.56 -8.10
CA VAL A 258 -5.30 -21.26 -7.43
C VAL A 258 -6.70 -20.75 -7.05
N MET A 259 -6.88 -20.35 -5.79
CA MET A 259 -8.17 -19.95 -5.25
C MET A 259 -8.48 -18.47 -5.53
N ILE A 260 -8.74 -18.17 -6.80
CA ILE A 260 -9.31 -16.90 -7.27
C ILE A 260 -10.55 -17.22 -8.07
N ARG A 261 -11.66 -16.56 -7.74
CA ARG A 261 -12.95 -16.68 -8.41
C ARG A 261 -13.30 -15.36 -9.08
N ALA A 262 -13.98 -15.39 -10.21
CA ALA A 262 -14.40 -14.19 -10.93
C ALA A 262 -15.91 -14.00 -10.81
N ILE A 263 -16.39 -12.77 -10.60
CA ILE A 263 -17.81 -12.45 -10.58
C ILE A 263 -18.17 -11.70 -11.86
N MET A 264 -19.05 -12.29 -12.65
CA MET A 264 -19.50 -11.80 -13.96
C MET A 264 -20.91 -11.23 -13.89
N ASP A 265 -21.11 -10.03 -14.42
CA ASP A 265 -22.43 -9.44 -14.66
C ASP A 265 -22.79 -9.59 -16.14
N TYR A 266 -23.87 -10.32 -16.40
CA TYR A 266 -24.39 -10.54 -17.75
C TYR A 266 -25.61 -9.68 -18.10
N ASP A 267 -26.23 -9.03 -17.12
CA ASP A 267 -27.47 -8.29 -17.30
C ASP A 267 -27.21 -6.85 -17.80
N ASN A 268 -25.99 -6.33 -17.57
CA ASN A 268 -25.57 -4.98 -17.99
C ASN A 268 -24.60 -4.94 -19.18
N ALA A 269 -24.33 -6.07 -19.85
CA ALA A 269 -23.37 -6.13 -20.95
C ALA A 269 -24.07 -5.86 -22.30
N GLU A 270 -24.01 -4.62 -22.80
CA GLU A 270 -24.45 -4.32 -24.16
C GLU A 270 -23.60 -5.12 -25.18
N ALA A 271 -24.21 -6.14 -25.79
CA ALA A 271 -23.54 -7.00 -26.76
C ALA A 271 -23.27 -6.23 -28.07
N THR A 272 -22.01 -5.85 -28.33
CA THR A 272 -21.58 -5.59 -29.70
C THR A 272 -21.27 -6.94 -30.36
N ALA A 273 -22.18 -7.38 -31.22
CA ALA A 273 -22.13 -8.66 -31.91
C ALA A 273 -20.82 -8.89 -32.69
N ASP A 274 -20.13 -10.00 -32.41
CA ASP A 274 -19.86 -11.00 -33.45
C ASP A 274 -19.39 -12.34 -32.84
N LYS A 275 -20.07 -13.43 -33.22
CA LYS A 275 -19.65 -14.83 -33.01
C LYS A 275 -18.98 -15.30 -34.31
N PRO A 276 -17.91 -16.14 -34.27
CA PRO A 276 -18.17 -17.57 -34.13
C PRO A 276 -17.14 -18.42 -33.34
N LEU A 277 -17.71 -19.53 -32.86
CA LEU A 277 -17.19 -20.72 -32.17
C LEU A 277 -15.92 -21.34 -32.77
N ILE A 278 -14.93 -21.69 -31.92
CA ILE A 278 -13.95 -22.75 -32.21
C ILE A 278 -13.66 -23.55 -30.92
N ARG A 279 -13.96 -24.86 -30.93
CA ARG A 279 -13.53 -25.82 -29.91
C ARG A 279 -12.16 -26.39 -30.29
N PRO A 280 -11.11 -26.36 -29.44
CA PRO A 280 -9.89 -27.10 -29.72
C PRO A 280 -9.93 -28.54 -29.20
N VAL A 281 -9.31 -29.39 -30.01
CA VAL A 281 -9.22 -30.84 -29.95
C VAL A 281 -8.03 -31.26 -29.09
N ALA A 282 -8.21 -32.25 -28.21
CA ALA A 282 -7.14 -32.86 -27.45
C ALA A 282 -6.06 -33.50 -28.35
N ARG A 283 -4.78 -33.22 -28.08
CA ARG A 283 -3.65 -34.00 -28.61
C ARG A 283 -2.72 -34.47 -27.49
N LYS A 284 -2.34 -35.75 -27.60
CA LYS A 284 -1.50 -36.54 -26.70
C LYS A 284 -0.01 -36.38 -27.02
N LYS A 285 0.79 -36.33 -25.93
CA LYS A 285 2.16 -36.83 -25.66
C LYS A 285 3.27 -36.74 -26.71
N SER A 286 4.46 -36.31 -26.26
CA SER A 286 5.74 -37.00 -26.57
C SER A 286 6.87 -36.55 -25.62
N MET A 287 7.57 -37.55 -25.08
CA MET A 287 8.69 -37.51 -24.12
C MET A 287 10.01 -37.02 -24.75
N GLY A 288 10.93 -36.53 -23.91
CA GLY A 288 12.35 -36.42 -24.26
C GLY A 288 13.20 -35.70 -23.22
N ASN A 289 13.78 -36.46 -22.29
CA ASN A 289 14.82 -36.04 -21.34
C ASN A 289 16.02 -35.40 -22.03
N VAL A 290 16.66 -34.41 -21.39
CA VAL A 290 18.11 -34.38 -21.15
C VAL A 290 18.45 -33.47 -19.98
N ASP A 291 19.49 -33.89 -19.29
CA ASP A 291 19.93 -33.58 -17.94
C ASP A 291 20.73 -32.27 -17.80
N ALA A 292 20.83 -31.85 -16.53
CA ALA A 292 21.94 -31.13 -15.90
C ALA A 292 22.28 -29.69 -16.32
N GLY A 293 22.25 -28.80 -15.31
CA GLY A 293 23.16 -27.65 -15.29
C GLY A 293 22.67 -26.46 -14.46
N MET A 294 23.02 -26.45 -13.17
CA MET A 294 23.06 -25.20 -12.40
C MET A 294 23.94 -24.18 -13.13
N MET A 295 23.40 -23.01 -13.51
CA MET A 295 24.21 -21.85 -13.85
C MET A 295 23.64 -20.57 -13.25
N ARG A 296 24.42 -20.01 -12.33
CA ARG A 296 24.42 -18.59 -11.97
C ARG A 296 25.10 -17.84 -13.14
N LEU A 297 24.50 -16.76 -13.63
CA LEU A 297 25.12 -15.91 -14.64
C LEU A 297 25.40 -14.52 -14.06
N GLY A 298 26.65 -14.10 -14.21
CA GLY A 298 27.26 -13.00 -13.47
C GLY A 298 27.11 -11.61 -14.09
N GLU A 299 27.84 -10.72 -13.42
CA GLU A 299 27.85 -9.27 -13.48
C GLU A 299 28.17 -8.71 -14.86
N LEU A 300 27.43 -7.67 -15.25
CA LEU A 300 27.79 -6.74 -16.32
C LEU A 300 27.87 -5.34 -15.71
N GLU A 301 29.09 -4.82 -15.62
CA GLU A 301 29.39 -3.42 -15.30
C GLU A 301 28.95 -2.50 -16.45
N VAL A 302 28.43 -1.32 -16.09
CA VAL A 302 28.17 -0.22 -17.02
C VAL A 302 28.88 1.02 -16.48
N GLU A 303 29.80 1.57 -17.27
CA GLU A 303 30.50 2.84 -17.05
C GLU A 303 29.50 4.00 -16.87
N LYS A 304 29.79 4.89 -15.91
CA LYS A 304 29.13 6.19 -15.76
C LYS A 304 30.14 7.29 -16.08
N ASP A 305 29.81 8.10 -17.08
CA ASP A 305 30.45 9.39 -17.34
C ASP A 305 30.08 10.42 -16.24
N GLU A 306 31.10 11.11 -15.72
CA GLU A 306 31.02 12.21 -14.76
C GLU A 306 30.55 13.51 -15.43
N ILE A 307 29.70 14.28 -14.73
CA ILE A 307 29.45 15.69 -15.02
C ILE A 307 29.66 16.48 -13.72
N ASP A 308 30.71 17.30 -13.69
CA ASP A 308 31.02 18.24 -12.60
C ASP A 308 29.93 19.31 -12.44
N LYS A 309 29.53 19.58 -11.18
CA LYS A 309 28.75 20.77 -10.80
C LYS A 309 29.42 21.52 -9.66
N VAL A 310 29.30 22.84 -9.78
CA VAL A 310 30.10 23.91 -9.17
C VAL A 310 29.73 24.18 -7.71
N ASP A 311 30.74 24.58 -6.94
CA ASP A 311 30.80 24.83 -5.49
C ASP A 311 29.54 25.44 -4.84
N TYR A 312 28.91 24.67 -3.96
CA TYR A 312 27.90 25.11 -2.99
C TYR A 312 28.46 24.93 -1.57
N VAL A 313 28.44 26.00 -0.76
CA VAL A 313 28.91 25.98 0.64
C VAL A 313 27.71 26.00 1.58
N GLU A 314 27.50 24.91 2.31
CA GLU A 314 26.46 24.77 3.33
C GLU A 314 26.75 25.62 4.58
N PRO A 315 25.74 26.27 5.18
CA PRO A 315 25.87 26.84 6.51
C PRO A 315 25.86 25.72 7.58
N THR A 316 26.75 25.83 8.56
CA THR A 316 26.91 24.85 9.63
C THR A 316 25.68 24.76 10.54
N ALA A 317 25.05 23.59 10.58
CA ALA A 317 23.99 23.24 11.52
C ALA A 317 24.54 23.07 12.96
N PRO A 318 23.74 23.36 14.01
CA PRO A 318 24.16 23.19 15.39
C PRO A 318 24.32 21.70 15.75
N GLU A 319 25.36 21.39 16.52
CA GLU A 319 25.64 20.02 16.98
C GLU A 319 24.67 19.56 18.07
N TYR A 320 23.99 18.43 17.84
CA TYR A 320 23.45 17.60 18.92
C TYR A 320 23.99 16.19 18.79
N SER A 321 24.57 15.67 19.88
CA SER A 321 25.14 14.32 19.95
C SER A 321 24.20 13.41 20.73
N LEU A 322 23.57 12.45 20.05
CA LEU A 322 22.96 11.29 20.70
C LEU A 322 24.00 10.18 20.73
N LYS A 323 24.65 9.98 21.89
CA LYS A 323 25.63 8.91 22.07
C LYS A 323 24.92 7.56 22.15
N ALA A 324 25.00 6.79 21.06
CA ALA A 324 24.41 5.47 20.88
C ALA A 324 24.82 4.37 21.89
N LYS A 325 25.73 4.64 22.84
CA LYS A 325 26.29 3.60 23.72
C LYS A 325 25.47 3.32 24.98
N GLU A 326 24.40 4.07 25.23
CA GLU A 326 23.54 3.89 26.42
C GLU A 326 22.19 3.18 26.13
N MET A 327 21.79 3.01 24.86
CA MET A 327 20.46 2.45 24.50
C MET A 327 20.41 0.91 24.38
N LEU A 328 21.53 0.20 24.53
CA LEU A 328 21.59 -1.27 24.35
C LEU A 328 21.42 -2.09 25.66
N ARG A 329 20.83 -1.51 26.72
CA ARG A 329 20.50 -2.27 27.94
C ARG A 329 19.07 -1.99 28.41
N ALA A 330 18.22 -3.00 28.21
CA ALA A 330 16.84 -3.15 28.67
C ALA A 330 15.83 -2.13 28.09
N ASN A 331 14.75 -2.65 27.50
CA ASN A 331 13.57 -1.90 27.06
C ASN A 331 12.83 -1.31 28.28
N ASN A 332 13.41 -0.29 28.91
CA ASN A 332 12.74 0.52 29.92
C ASN A 332 12.38 1.87 29.31
N PHE A 333 11.40 1.88 28.41
CA PHE A 333 10.75 3.14 28.03
C PHE A 333 9.70 3.46 29.11
N GLU A 334 9.74 4.67 29.66
CA GLU A 334 8.69 5.14 30.56
C GLU A 334 7.37 5.25 29.79
N THR A 335 6.35 4.54 30.25
CA THR A 335 4.98 4.71 29.79
C THR A 335 4.39 5.93 30.48
N ILE A 336 3.88 6.86 29.69
CA ILE A 336 3.12 7.99 30.21
C ILE A 336 1.68 7.50 30.41
N GLU A 337 1.15 7.67 31.61
CA GLU A 337 -0.23 7.25 31.93
C GLU A 337 -1.23 8.05 31.08
N ASP A 338 -2.34 7.45 30.69
CA ASP A 338 -3.37 8.09 29.84
C ASP A 338 -3.85 9.43 30.43
N ILE A 339 -3.87 9.53 31.77
CA ILE A 339 -4.24 10.74 32.51
C ILE A 339 -3.21 11.87 32.35
N GLU A 340 -1.92 11.55 32.18
CA GLU A 340 -0.90 12.54 31.87
C GLU A 340 -0.99 12.97 30.41
N VAL A 341 -1.22 12.05 29.47
CA VAL A 341 -1.44 12.39 28.05
C VAL A 341 -2.65 13.31 27.86
N GLN A 342 -3.75 13.06 28.58
CA GLN A 342 -4.96 13.90 28.54
C GLN A 342 -4.77 15.28 29.19
N ASN A 343 -3.87 15.40 30.16
CA ASN A 343 -3.59 16.64 30.89
C ASN A 343 -2.36 17.39 30.37
N MET A 344 -1.64 16.84 29.41
CA MET A 344 -0.61 17.56 28.69
C MET A 344 -1.26 18.76 28.00
N PRO A 345 -0.81 19.99 28.29
CA PRO A 345 -1.32 21.15 27.58
C PRO A 345 -0.96 20.97 26.11
N MET A 346 -1.95 20.67 25.26
CA MET A 346 -1.78 20.78 23.82
C MET A 346 -1.34 22.21 23.55
N VAL A 347 -0.05 22.40 23.31
CA VAL A 347 0.46 23.66 22.78
C VAL A 347 -0.15 23.75 21.39
N PHE A 348 -1.25 24.49 21.28
CA PHE A 348 -1.87 24.86 20.01
C PHE A 348 -0.96 25.87 19.30
N ALA A 349 0.22 25.41 18.90
CA ALA A 349 1.06 26.01 17.89
C ALA A 349 1.20 24.91 16.85
N GLY A 350 0.22 24.82 15.96
CA GLY A 350 0.34 23.97 14.77
C GLY A 350 1.65 24.30 14.04
N ILE A 351 2.21 23.30 13.37
CA ILE A 351 3.47 23.47 12.63
C ILE A 351 3.26 24.57 11.56
N PRO A 352 4.13 25.59 11.50
CA PRO A 352 4.03 26.66 10.52
C PRO A 352 4.02 26.12 9.08
N ILE A 353 3.01 26.51 8.29
CA ILE A 353 2.90 26.13 6.88
C ILE A 353 4.00 26.87 6.08
N SER A 354 5.02 26.16 5.62
CA SER A 354 6.29 26.73 5.13
C SER A 354 6.18 27.64 3.90
N ASP A 355 5.10 27.51 3.14
CA ASP A 355 4.78 28.35 1.98
C ASP A 355 3.74 29.46 2.29
N ALA A 356 3.28 29.58 3.54
CA ALA A 356 2.31 30.60 3.92
C ALA A 356 2.88 32.02 3.77
N VAL A 357 2.06 32.90 3.19
CA VAL A 357 2.37 34.30 2.93
C VAL A 357 1.27 35.18 3.50
N VAL A 358 1.67 36.29 4.14
CA VAL A 358 0.75 37.38 4.48
C VAL A 358 1.08 38.61 3.63
N THR A 359 0.06 39.14 2.95
CA THR A 359 0.16 40.32 2.07
C THR A 359 -0.68 41.48 2.62
N VAL A 360 -0.08 42.68 2.68
CA VAL A 360 -0.81 43.94 2.95
C VAL A 360 -1.36 44.47 1.63
N LEU A 361 -2.68 44.43 1.44
CA LEU A 361 -3.31 44.78 0.16
C LEU A 361 -3.03 46.22 -0.27
N GLU A 362 -3.03 47.18 0.66
CA GLU A 362 -2.87 48.59 0.35
C GLU A 362 -1.46 48.95 -0.13
N THR A 363 -0.46 48.13 0.23
CA THR A 363 0.96 48.40 -0.11
C THR A 363 1.55 47.37 -1.06
N GLY A 364 0.86 46.24 -1.28
CA GLY A 364 1.35 45.10 -2.05
C GLY A 364 2.57 44.40 -1.43
N ARG A 365 2.89 44.68 -0.16
CA ARG A 365 4.03 44.06 0.53
C ARG A 365 3.62 42.72 1.13
N SER A 366 4.46 41.71 0.92
CA SER A 366 4.23 40.35 1.43
C SER A 366 5.38 39.89 2.31
N VAL A 367 5.08 39.04 3.29
CA VAL A 367 6.05 38.39 4.16
C VAL A 367 5.72 36.91 4.29
N LYS A 368 6.75 36.05 4.19
CA LYS A 368 6.62 34.61 4.43
C LYS A 368 6.55 34.30 5.92
N VAL A 369 5.95 33.18 6.26
CA VAL A 369 5.92 32.70 7.64
C VAL A 369 7.34 32.43 8.16
N ASP A 370 7.57 32.69 9.44
CA ASP A 370 8.73 32.17 10.16
C ASP A 370 8.54 30.65 10.37
N PRO A 371 9.39 29.80 9.78
CA PRO A 371 9.18 28.35 9.78
C PRO A 371 9.38 27.71 11.16
N VAL A 372 9.98 28.43 12.12
CA VAL A 372 10.23 27.95 13.49
C VAL A 372 9.10 28.37 14.42
N THR A 373 8.53 29.55 14.22
CA THR A 373 7.60 30.18 15.19
C THR A 373 6.19 30.41 14.65
N GLY A 374 5.94 30.29 13.34
CA GLY A 374 4.63 30.52 12.73
C GLY A 374 4.24 31.99 12.61
N LYS A 375 5.15 32.91 12.94
CA LYS A 375 4.87 34.34 13.00
C LYS A 375 5.18 35.04 11.69
N PHE A 376 4.49 36.15 11.47
CA PHE A 376 4.75 37.09 10.38
C PHE A 376 5.23 38.41 10.99
N PHE A 377 6.31 38.99 10.46
CA PHE A 377 6.84 40.27 10.93
C PHE A 377 6.97 41.27 9.77
N MET A 378 6.31 42.41 9.89
CA MET A 378 6.38 43.50 8.92
C MET A 378 6.39 44.86 9.61
N ARG A 379 7.16 45.81 9.07
CA ARG A 379 7.12 47.22 9.49
C ARG A 379 6.23 48.02 8.55
N SER A 380 5.25 48.72 9.09
CA SER A 380 4.33 49.60 8.37
C SER A 380 4.16 50.94 9.11
N PRO A 381 3.86 52.06 8.43
CA PRO A 381 3.42 53.30 9.09
C PRO A 381 2.15 53.10 9.94
N ILE A 382 1.87 54.06 10.82
CA ILE A 382 0.61 54.11 11.59
C ILE A 382 -0.57 54.24 10.60
N GLY A 383 -1.60 53.41 10.77
CA GLY A 383 -2.76 53.38 9.90
C GLY A 383 -3.51 52.05 9.93
N GLU A 384 -4.66 52.01 9.25
CA GLU A 384 -5.44 50.78 9.05
C GLU A 384 -5.02 50.06 7.76
N TYR A 385 -4.88 48.75 7.84
CA TYR A 385 -4.45 47.88 6.75
C TYR A 385 -5.29 46.61 6.66
N THR A 386 -5.42 46.08 5.45
CA THR A 386 -6.05 44.79 5.17
C THR A 386 -4.97 43.77 4.83
N LEU A 387 -4.89 42.73 5.65
CA LEU A 387 -4.00 41.59 5.46
C LEU A 387 -4.75 40.45 4.78
N VAL A 388 -4.11 39.79 3.81
CA VAL A 388 -4.57 38.50 3.27
C VAL A 388 -3.53 37.44 3.60
N ALA A 389 -3.96 36.37 4.24
CA ALA A 389 -3.16 35.17 4.45
C ALA A 389 -3.50 34.13 3.38
N GLU A 390 -2.46 33.58 2.76
CA GLU A 390 -2.54 32.60 1.67
C GLU A 390 -1.53 31.49 1.91
N ALA A 391 -1.92 30.25 1.58
CA ALA A 391 -1.04 29.08 1.58
C ALA A 391 -1.59 28.06 0.57
N TYR A 392 -0.71 27.28 -0.05
CA TYR A 392 -1.11 26.26 -1.00
C TYR A 392 -2.02 25.22 -0.34
N GLY A 393 -3.15 24.91 -0.99
CA GLY A 393 -4.16 23.98 -0.45
C GLY A 393 -5.15 24.57 0.55
N TYR A 394 -5.06 25.86 0.88
CA TYR A 394 -5.98 26.53 1.81
C TYR A 394 -6.73 27.69 1.15
N TYR A 395 -7.97 27.92 1.58
CA TYR A 395 -8.71 29.12 1.21
C TYR A 395 -8.06 30.35 1.86
N SER A 396 -7.88 31.41 1.08
CA SER A 396 -7.34 32.66 1.60
C SER A 396 -8.27 33.28 2.65
N LYS A 397 -7.69 33.99 3.60
CA LYS A 397 -8.44 34.69 4.66
C LYS A 397 -7.96 36.11 4.84
N GLU A 398 -8.92 37.03 4.91
CA GLU A 398 -8.64 38.45 5.13
C GLU A 398 -8.83 38.85 6.59
N ALA A 399 -8.01 39.79 7.06
CA ALA A 399 -8.14 40.43 8.37
C ALA A 399 -7.77 41.91 8.30
N ARG A 400 -8.54 42.76 9.00
CA ARG A 400 -8.20 44.17 9.16
C ARG A 400 -7.39 44.38 10.44
N VAL A 401 -6.30 45.13 10.33
CA VAL A 401 -5.43 45.47 11.45
C VAL A 401 -5.21 46.97 11.51
N ASN A 402 -5.15 47.51 12.73
CA ASN A 402 -4.81 48.91 12.96
C ASN A 402 -3.40 48.98 13.59
N VAL A 403 -2.47 49.63 12.90
CA VAL A 403 -1.11 49.85 13.38
C VAL A 403 -1.11 51.18 14.13
N VAL A 404 -0.87 51.12 15.44
CA VAL A 404 -0.77 52.28 16.33
C VAL A 404 0.70 52.51 16.72
N GLU A 405 0.98 53.66 17.35
CA GLU A 405 2.33 54.08 17.78
C GLU A 405 2.98 53.11 18.79
#